data_AF-A0A6B3SZ31-F1
#
_entry.id   AF-A0A6B3SZ31-F1
#
_cell.length_a   1.000
_cell.length_b   1.000
_cell.length_c   1.000
_cell.angle_alpha   90.00
_cell.angle_beta   90.00
_cell.angle_gamma   90.00
#
_symmetry.space_group_name_H-M   'P 1'
#
loop_
_entity.id
_entity.type
_entity.pdbx_description
1 polymer ?
#
loop_
_entity_poly.entity_id
_entity_poly.type
_entity_poly.pdbx_seq_one_letter_code
_entity_poly.pdbx_strand_id
1 'polypeptide(L)' 'MKFQRCSSSRCGRPYQVNEFSGQAGGGTDTGVIICPHCGHTETRWCDSVFLVHALSAEQEAQFEQNTSSV' A
#
# COMPACT_ATOMS: atom_id res chain seq x y z
N MET A 1 -8.62 5.27 -1.18
CA MET A 1 -7.40 5.05 -1.98
C MET A 1 -6.26 5.81 -1.34
N LYS A 2 -5.10 5.19 -1.13
CA LYS A 2 -3.93 5.81 -0.47
C LYS A 2 -2.65 5.44 -1.23
N PHE A 3 -1.75 6.40 -1.40
CA PHE A 3 -0.40 6.15 -1.88
C PHE A 3 0.54 5.98 -0.69
N GLN A 4 1.40 4.96 -0.71
CA GLN A 4 2.41 4.73 0.33
C GLN A 4 3.68 4.12 -0.27
N ARG A 5 4.80 4.23 0.46
CA ARG A 5 6.06 3.58 0.09
C ARG A 5 6.13 2.17 0.63
N CYS A 6 6.86 1.32 -0.07
CA CYS A 6 7.27 0.04 0.47
C CYS A 6 8.21 0.23 1.66
N SER A 7 7.87 -0.41 2.78
CA SER A 7 8.67 -0.44 4.01
C SER A 7 10.00 -1.19 3.86
N SER A 8 10.18 -1.97 2.79
CA SER A 8 11.45 -2.62 2.46
C SER A 8 12.51 -1.58 2.10
N SER A 9 13.61 -1.56 2.85
CA SER A 9 14.78 -0.69 2.62
C SER A 9 15.46 -0.92 1.27
N ARG A 10 15.21 -2.05 0.61
CA ARG A 10 15.74 -2.37 -0.73
C ARG A 10 14.84 -1.89 -1.87
N CYS A 11 13.56 -1.63 -1.60
CA CYS A 11 12.59 -1.23 -2.62
C CYS A 11 12.30 0.26 -2.54
N GLY A 12 11.70 0.72 -1.43
CA GLY A 12 11.33 2.13 -1.23
C GLY A 12 10.35 2.75 -2.24
N ARG A 13 9.96 2.01 -3.28
CA ARG A 13 9.10 2.51 -4.37
C ARG A 13 7.66 2.74 -3.89
N PRO A 14 7.01 3.82 -4.35
CA PRO A 14 5.63 4.07 -4.01
C PRO A 14 4.67 3.16 -4.80
N TYR A 15 3.53 2.87 -4.19
CA TYR A 15 2.44 2.10 -4.77
C TYR A 15 1.09 2.59 -4.23
N GLN A 16 0.01 2.30 -4.98
CA GLN A 16 -1.35 2.60 -4.56
C GLN A 16 -1.94 1.42 -3.78
N VAL A 17 -2.60 1.72 -2.67
CA VAL A 17 -3.39 0.77 -1.88
C VAL A 17 -4.84 1.23 -1.86
N ASN A 18 -5.72 0.32 -2.24
CA ASN A 18 -7.17 0.46 -2.11
C ASN A 18 -7.62 -0.48 -1.01
N GLU A 19 -8.15 0.10 0.06
CA GLU A 19 -8.70 -0.64 1.19
C GLU A 19 -10.21 -0.76 1.01
N PHE A 20 -10.72 -1.98 1.14
CA PHE A 20 -12.13 -2.32 1.10
C PHE A 20 -12.49 -2.95 2.44
N SER A 21 -13.12 -2.15 3.31
CA SER A 21 -13.65 -2.64 4.59
C SER A 21 -14.77 -3.64 4.33
N GLY A 22 -14.66 -4.85 4.85
CA GLY A 22 -15.78 -5.77 4.92
C GLY A 22 -16.80 -5.24 5.93
N GLN A 23 -18.08 -5.29 5.57
CA GLN A 23 -19.13 -5.07 6.55
C GLN A 23 -19.48 -6.43 7.18
N ALA A 24 -18.56 -7.04 7.95
CA ALA A 24 -18.84 -8.35 8.55
C ALA A 24 -18.08 -8.60 9.86
N GLY A 25 -18.62 -8.02 10.94
CA GLY A 25 -18.75 -8.68 12.25
C GLY A 25 -17.53 -9.38 12.84
N GLY A 26 -16.77 -8.66 13.67
CA GLY A 26 -16.15 -9.21 14.87
C GLY A 26 -15.09 -10.31 14.70
N GLY A 27 -14.41 -10.39 13.55
CA GLY A 27 -13.29 -11.30 13.33
C GLY A 27 -11.93 -10.68 13.68
N THR A 28 -11.03 -11.47 14.29
CA THR A 28 -9.59 -11.16 14.42
C THR A 28 -8.86 -11.40 13.10
N ASP A 29 -9.31 -10.79 12.02
CA ASP A 29 -8.72 -10.98 10.71
C ASP A 29 -7.48 -10.10 10.51
N THR A 30 -6.56 -10.62 9.69
CA THR A 30 -5.36 -9.91 9.28
C THR A 30 -5.43 -9.63 7.78
N GLY A 31 -5.48 -8.36 7.40
CA GLY A 31 -5.31 -7.95 6.02
C GLY A 31 -3.83 -7.95 5.63
N VAL A 32 -3.55 -8.35 4.41
CA VAL A 32 -2.18 -8.47 3.88
C VAL A 32 -2.00 -7.51 2.70
N ILE A 33 -0.95 -6.70 2.77
CA ILE A 33 -0.55 -5.79 1.69
C ILE A 33 0.75 -6.34 1.10
N ILE A 34 0.78 -6.58 -0.21
CA ILE A 34 1.96 -7.08 -0.92
C ILE A 34 2.46 -6.00 -1.87
N CYS A 35 3.73 -5.62 -1.72
CA CYS A 35 4.37 -4.66 -2.61
C CYS A 35 4.46 -5.23 -4.04
N PRO A 36 3.92 -4.52 -5.06
CA PRO A 36 3.87 -5.04 -6.43
C PRO A 36 5.24 -5.00 -7.12
N HIS A 37 6.22 -4.30 -6.55
CA HIS A 37 7.55 -4.13 -7.13
C HIS A 37 8.57 -5.17 -6.65
N CYS A 38 8.45 -5.62 -5.41
CA CYS A 38 9.46 -6.48 -4.78
C CYS A 38 8.90 -7.66 -3.98
N GLY A 39 7.57 -7.80 -3.88
CA GLY A 39 6.91 -8.87 -3.14
C GLY A 39 6.94 -8.73 -1.61
N HIS A 40 7.54 -7.66 -1.05
CA HIS A 40 7.53 -7.43 0.39
C HIS A 40 6.10 -7.38 0.95
N THR A 41 5.88 -8.05 2.06
CA THR A 41 4.54 -8.24 2.65
C THR A 41 4.43 -7.49 3.97
N GLU A 42 3.33 -6.75 4.14
CA GLU A 42 2.98 -6.03 5.36
C GLU A 42 1.63 -6.54 5.86
N THR A 43 1.60 -7.05 7.09
CA THR A 43 0.36 -7.53 7.74
C THR A 43 -0.25 -6.44 8.60
N ARG A 44 -1.56 -6.21 8.47
CA ARG A 44 -2.32 -5.28 9.31
C ARG A 44 -3.46 -6.02 10.00
N TRP A 45 -3.65 -5.73 11.28
CA TRP A 45 -4.80 -6.19 12.04
C TRP A 45 -6.01 -5.35 11.63
N CYS A 46 -6.83 -5.89 10.72
CA CYS A 46 -8.04 -5.25 10.21
C CYS A 46 -8.91 -6.29 9.48
N ASP A 47 -10.21 -6.02 9.44
CA ASP A 47 -11.20 -6.77 8.64
C ASP A 47 -11.09 -6.46 7.12
N SER A 48 -10.34 -5.43 6.74
CA SER A 48 -10.30 -4.94 5.37
C SER A 48 -9.51 -5.84 4.40
N VAL A 49 -9.98 -5.91 3.16
CA VAL A 49 -9.24 -6.45 2.01
C VAL A 49 -8.46 -5.33 1.33
N PHE A 50 -7.21 -5.60 0.98
CA PHE A 50 -6.35 -4.65 0.29
C PHE A 50 -6.10 -5.06 -1.15
N LEU A 51 -6.27 -4.10 -2.06
CA LEU A 51 -5.89 -4.25 -3.46
C LEU A 51 -4.77 -3.26 -3.78
N VAL A 52 -3.69 -3.77 -4.37
CA VAL A 52 -2.44 -3.04 -4.53
C VAL A 52 -2.10 -2.88 -6.00
N HIS A 53 -1.71 -1.67 -6.40
CA HIS A 53 -1.30 -1.35 -7.77
C HIS A 53 0.06 -0.67 -7.80
N ALA A 54 0.92 -1.10 -8.73
CA ALA A 54 2.14 -0.38 -9.07
C ALA A 54 1.79 0.95 -9.74
N LEU A 55 2.54 2.00 -9.41
CA LEU A 55 2.44 3.29 -10.08
C LEU A 55 3.26 3.28 -11.38
N SER A 56 2.83 4.07 -12.36
CA SER A 56 3.67 4.39 -13.53
C SER A 56 4.84 5.29 -13.11
N ALA A 57 5.89 5.36 -13.94
CA ALA A 57 7.07 6.18 -13.64
C ALA A 57 6.71 7.67 -13.45
N GLU A 58 5.74 8.18 -14.21
CA GLU A 58 5.25 9.55 -14.08
C GLU A 58 4.52 9.77 -12.74
N GLN A 59 3.70 8.79 -12.32
CA GLN A 59 3.00 8.83 -11.04
C GLN A 59 3.96 8.69 -9.85
N GLU A 60 5.01 7.86 -9.97
CA GLU A 60 6.08 7.79 -8.97
C GLU A 60 6.77 9.16 -8.83
N ALA A 61 7.16 9.78 -9.95
CA ALA A 61 7.79 11.11 -9.94
C ALA A 61 6.89 12.18 -9.31
N GLN A 62 5.58 12.15 -9.58
CA GLN A 62 4.62 13.07 -8.96
C GLN A 62 4.48 12.84 -7.45
N PHE A 63 4.49 11.58 -7.01
CA PHE A 63 4.47 11.24 -5.59
C PHE A 63 5.71 11.81 -4.87
N GLU A 64 6.89 11.64 -5.46
CA GLU A 64 8.15 12.20 -4.92
C GLU A 64 8.08 13.72 -4.74
N GLN A 65 7.59 14.44 -5.76
CA GLN A 65 7.44 15.90 -5.73
C GLN A 65 6.50 16.37 -4.61
N ASN A 66 5.38 15.66 -4.42
CA ASN A 66 4.40 16.00 -3.38
C ASN A 66 4.92 15.70 -1.96
N THR A 67 5.73 14.65 -1.79
CA THR A 67 6.30 14.31 -0.47
C THR A 67 7.51 15.16 -0.07
N SER A 68 8.13 15.87 -1.02
CA SER A 68 9.31 16.73 -0.79
C SER A 68 8.96 18.15 -0.33
N SER A 69 7.66 18.47 -0.18
CA SER A 69 7.17 19.81 0.20
C SER A 69 6.89 19.98 1.71
N VAL A 70 7.51 19.16 2.57
CA VAL A 70 7.37 19.20 4.04
C VAL A 70 8.71 19.47 4.70
#